data_AF-A0A844M5M9-F1
#
_entry.id   AF-A0A844M5M9-F1
#
_cell.length_a   1.000
_cell.length_b   1.000
_cell.length_c   1.000
_cell.angle_alpha   90.00
_cell.angle_beta   90.00
_cell.angle_gamma   90.00
#
_symmetry.space_group_name_H-M   'P 1'
#
loop_
_entity.id
_entity.type
_entity.pdbx_description
1 polymer ?
#
loop_
_entity_poly.entity_id
_entity_poly.type
_entity_poly.pdbx_seq_one_letter_code
_entity_poly.pdbx_strand_id
1 'polypeptide(L)' 'MYLLLEEMRKRKNATYRLDSLIIEKITEHATKNNMSANSWLEDYLFNSLKAMGIIDANEQPLGETRGGDRKSKEIK' A
#
# COMPACT_ATOMS: atom_id res chain seq x y z
N MET A 1 10.66 -1.60 -23.16
CA MET A 1 9.56 -2.58 -23.08
C MET A 1 9.11 -2.67 -21.62
N TYR A 2 8.33 -1.68 -21.14
CA TYR A 2 8.02 -1.51 -19.71
C TYR A 2 6.52 -1.53 -19.38
N LEU A 3 5.62 -1.58 -20.38
CA LEU A 3 4.17 -1.49 -20.13
C LEU A 3 3.49 -2.80 -19.69
N LEU A 4 4.14 -3.96 -19.81
CA LEU A 4 3.50 -5.27 -19.61
C LEU A 4 3.51 -5.79 -18.15
N LEU A 5 4.31 -5.20 -17.25
CA LEU A 5 4.47 -5.68 -15.87
C LEU A 5 3.46 -5.07 -14.89
N GLU A 6 3.01 -3.83 -15.12
CA GLU A 6 2.01 -3.18 -14.26
C GLU A 6 0.63 -3.87 -14.35
N GLU A 7 0.23 -4.35 -15.53
CA GLU A 7 -1.06 -5.02 -15.73
C GLU A 7 -1.18 -6.38 -15.02
N MET A 8 -0.08 -6.99 -14.55
CA MET A 8 -0.09 -8.30 -13.88
C MET A 8 -0.02 -8.24 -12.35
N ARG A 9 0.35 -7.11 -11.75
CA ARG A 9 0.46 -7.01 -10.28
C ARG A 9 -0.92 -6.90 -9.64
N LYS A 10 -1.36 -7.97 -8.98
CA LYS A 10 -2.60 -8.00 -8.20
C LYS A 10 -2.29 -8.04 -6.71
N ARG A 11 -3.04 -7.26 -5.91
CA ARG A 11 -3.00 -7.41 -4.45
C ARG A 11 -3.45 -8.81 -4.06
N LYS A 12 -2.70 -9.44 -3.16
CA LYS A 12 -2.99 -10.77 -2.61
C LYS A 12 -2.98 -10.67 -1.09
N ASN A 13 -4.01 -11.23 -0.45
CA ASN A 13 -4.07 -11.29 1.01
C ASN A 13 -3.04 -12.29 1.52
N ALA A 14 -2.23 -11.88 2.50
CA ALA A 14 -1.30 -12.73 3.22
C ALA A 14 -1.49 -12.53 4.74
N THR A 15 -1.37 -13.61 5.51
CA THR A 15 -1.52 -13.57 6.97
C THR A 15 -0.17 -13.86 7.60
N TYR A 16 0.36 -12.90 8.36
CA TYR A 16 1.59 -13.03 9.13
C TYR A 16 1.27 -12.92 10.62
N ARG A 17 2.02 -13.65 11.46
CA ARG A 17 1.99 -13.44 12.91
C ARG A 17 3.05 -12.41 13.25
N LEU A 18 2.63 -11.28 13.82
CA LEU A 18 3.51 -10.19 14.24
C LEU A 18 3.30 -9.93 15.74
N ASP A 19 4.30 -9.28 16.33
CA ASP A 19 4.22 -8.77 17.70
C ASP A 19 3.03 -7.79 17.84
N SER A 20 2.25 -7.93 18.92
CA SER A 20 1.11 -7.06 19.21
C SER A 20 1.51 -5.60 19.36
N LEU A 21 2.68 -5.31 19.97
CA LEU A 21 3.18 -3.95 20.13
C LEU A 21 3.44 -3.29 18.77
N ILE A 22 3.95 -4.05 17.80
CA ILE A 22 4.19 -3.55 16.45
C ILE A 22 2.87 -3.21 15.76
N ILE A 23 1.87 -4.10 15.86
CA ILE A 23 0.55 -3.89 15.26
C ILE A 23 -0.11 -2.61 15.81
N GLU A 24 -0.04 -2.41 17.13
CA GLU A 24 -0.56 -1.21 17.79
C GLU A 24 0.13 0.06 17.30
N LYS A 25 1.47 0.04 17.24
CA LYS A 25 2.26 1.22 16.83
C LYS A 25 2.09 1.56 15.35
N ILE A 26 1.97 0.55 14.48
CA ILE A 26 1.63 0.75 13.06
C ILE A 26 0.27 1.43 12.93
N THR A 27 -0.72 0.94 13.66
CA THR A 27 -2.08 1.49 13.63
C THR A 27 -2.10 2.93 14.12
N GLU A 28 -1.46 3.21 15.26
CA GLU A 28 -1.34 4.56 15.82
C GLU A 28 -0.66 5.53 14.82
N HIS A 29 0.44 5.10 14.20
CA HIS A 29 1.18 5.91 13.25
C HIS A 29 0.39 6.16 11.96
N ALA A 30 -0.27 5.14 11.42
CA ALA A 30 -1.10 5.28 10.22
C ALA A 30 -2.26 6.25 10.45
N THR A 31 -2.95 6.17 11.60
CA THR A 31 -4.03 7.11 11.96
C THR A 31 -3.52 8.55 12.05
N LYS A 32 -2.35 8.80 12.65
CA LYS A 32 -1.75 10.15 12.71
C LYS A 32 -1.50 10.74 11.32
N ASN A 33 -1.24 9.91 10.31
CA ASN A 33 -0.99 10.32 8.94
C ASN A 33 -2.23 10.26 8.04
N ASN A 34 -3.43 10.02 8.60
CA ASN A 34 -4.68 9.84 7.85
C ASN A 34 -4.60 8.71 6.80
N MET A 35 -3.81 7.67 7.08
CA MET A 35 -3.61 6.51 6.22
C MET A 35 -4.17 5.25 6.89
N SER A 36 -4.39 4.21 6.11
CA SER A 36 -4.68 2.89 6.67
C SER A 36 -3.40 2.20 7.12
N ALA A 37 -3.48 1.37 8.18
CA ALA A 37 -2.37 0.54 8.62
C ALA A 37 -1.79 -0.31 7.48
N ASN A 38 -2.65 -0.81 6.59
CA ASN A 38 -2.23 -1.58 5.42
C ASN A 38 -1.50 -0.73 4.38
N SER A 39 -2.01 0.46 4.05
CA SER A 39 -1.36 1.38 3.10
C SER A 39 0.03 1.78 3.62
N TRP A 40 0.09 2.19 4.89
CA TRP A 40 1.34 2.60 5.51
C TRP A 40 2.37 1.45 5.53
N LEU A 41 1.92 0.24 5.88
CA LEU A 41 2.79 -0.93 5.92
C LEU A 41 3.25 -1.34 4.51
N GLU A 42 2.36 -1.30 3.51
CA GLU A 42 2.68 -1.58 2.10
C GLU A 42 3.75 -0.59 1.60
N ASP A 43 3.57 0.71 1.83
CA ASP A 43 4.54 1.74 1.45
C ASP A 43 5.89 1.56 2.14
N TYR A 44 5.89 1.29 3.45
CA TYR A 44 7.11 1.06 4.21
C TYR A 44 7.89 -0.16 3.69
N LEU A 45 7.21 -1.29 3.48
CA LEU A 45 7.82 -2.51 2.96
C LEU A 45 8.32 -2.32 1.54
N PHE A 46 7.55 -1.65 0.68
CA PHE A 46 7.94 -1.39 -0.69
C PHE A 46 9.22 -0.55 -0.76
N ASN A 47 9.29 0.54 0.00
CA ASN A 47 10.47 1.39 0.07
C ASN A 47 11.68 0.66 0.64
N SER A 48 11.48 -0.19 1.65
CA SER A 48 12.54 -1.02 2.23
C SER A 48 13.11 -2.03 1.21
N LEU A 49 12.24 -2.77 0.51
CA LEU A 49 12.63 -3.73 -0.51
C LEU A 49 13.32 -3.06 -1.72
N LYS A 50 12.89 -1.84 -2.06
CA LYS A 50 13.51 -1.00 -3.08
C LYS A 50 14.92 -0.54 -2.67
N ALA A 51 15.09 -0.11 -1.42
CA ALA A 51 16.40 0.25 -0.88
C ALA A 51 17.36 -0.95 -0.83
N MET A 52 16.85 -2.17 -0.68
CA MET A 52 17.62 -3.41 -0.76
C MET A 52 17.92 -3.87 -2.20
N GLY A 53 17.37 -3.20 -3.22
CA GLY A 53 17.52 -3.60 -4.63
C GLY A 53 16.75 -4.86 -5.02
N ILE A 54 15.80 -5.30 -4.19
CA ILE A 54 14.93 -6.46 -4.48
C ILE A 54 13.80 -6.04 -5.44
N ILE A 55 13.29 -4.82 -5.26
CA ILE A 55 12.35 -4.16 -6.17
C ILE A 55 13.13 -3.12 -6.99
N ASP A 56 12.80 -2.98 -8.28
CA ASP A 56 13.44 -2.00 -9.16
C ASP A 56 13.28 -0.55 -8.64
N ALA A 57 14.32 0.26 -8.81
CA ALA A 57 14.34 1.66 -8.38
C ALA A 57 13.29 2.53 -9.08
N ASN A 58 12.73 2.09 -10.21
CA ASN A 58 11.70 2.79 -10.96
C ASN A 58 10.29 2.26 -10.66
N GLU A 59 10.16 1.12 -9.99
CA GLU A 59 8.86 0.59 -9.61
C GLU A 59 8.20 1.47 -8.54
N GLN A 60 6.88 1.60 -8.67
CA GLN A 60 6.02 2.32 -7.72
C GLN A 60 5.04 1.35 -7.05
N PRO A 61 4.64 1.61 -5.79
CA PRO A 61 3.56 0.88 -5.14
C PRO A 61 2.28 0.92 -5.98
N LEU A 62 1.44 -0.12 -5.85
CA LEU A 62 0.11 -0.08 -6.45
C LEU A 62 -0.67 1.08 -5.79
N GLY A 63 -1.12 2.05 -6.59
CA GLY A 63 -1.84 3.22 -6.11
C GLY A 63 -3.01 2.90 -5.18
N GLU A 64 -3.37 3.83 -4.30
CA GLU A 64 -4.42 3.61 -3.30
C GLU A 64 -5.74 3.20 -3.94
N THR A 65 -6.23 2.00 -3.65
CA THR A 65 -7.64 1.65 -3.89
C THR A 65 -8.40 1.82 -2.58
N ARG A 66 -8.57 3.05 -2.12
CA ARG A 66 -9.53 3.34 -1.05
C ARG A 66 -10.33 4.56 -1.42
N GLY A 67 -11.59 4.29 -1.76
CA GLY A 67 -12.69 5.24 -1.65
C GLY A 67 -12.47 6.53 -2.42
N GLY A 68 -12.75 6.48 -3.73
CA GLY A 68 -13.42 7.63 -4.30
C GLY A 68 -14.55 7.99 -3.35
N ASP A 69 -14.51 9.22 -2.83
CA ASP A 69 -15.68 9.90 -2.32
C ASP A 69 -16.81 9.53 -3.29
N ARG A 70 -17.78 8.70 -2.86
CA ARG A 70 -19.01 8.50 -3.61
C ARG A 70 -19.82 9.79 -3.49
N LYS A 71 -19.26 10.91 -3.93
CA LYS A 71 -20.06 11.91 -4.62
C LYS A 71 -20.45 11.28 -5.94
N SER A 72 -21.49 10.45 -5.85
CA SER A 72 -22.43 10.28 -6.94
C SER A 72 -22.81 11.69 -7.38
N LYS A 73 -22.06 12.22 -8.36
CA LYS A 73 -22.54 13.30 -9.19
C LYS A 73 -23.73 12.68 -9.90
N GLU A 74 -24.92 12.94 -9.38
CA GLU A 74 -26.12 12.95 -10.20
C GLU A 74 -25.79 13.77 -11.44
N ILE A 75 -25.70 13.10 -12.59
CA ILE A 75 -25.76 13.76 -13.87
C ILE A 75 -26.91 13.11 -14.63
N LYS A 76 -28.05 13.77 -14.46
CA LYS A 76 -29.25 13.84 -15.30
C LYS A 76 -30.08 12.58 -15.48
#